data_AF-K9Q426-F1
#
_entry.id   AF-K9Q426-F1
#
_cell.length_a   1.000
_cell.length_b   1.000
_cell.length_c   1.000
_cell.angle_alpha   90.00
_cell.angle_beta   90.00
_cell.angle_gamma   90.00
#
_symmetry.space_group_name_H-M   'P 1'
#
loop_
_entity.id
_entity.type
_entity.pdbx_description
1 polymer ?
#
loop_
_entity_poly.entity_id
_entity_poly.type
_entity_poly.pdbx_seq_one_letter_code
_entity_poly.pdbx_strand_id
1 'polypeptide(L)'
;MPMKRHLYPKNWDTIATIIKYMADWHCTKCGRPCRRPRQTWDEFCSGLLHEQSKWCKETDKPGRFVLTVAHLDQNPGNNNRENLKALCPTCHNRHDAKARAVNRSHTRVVKLEDAGQLRLGGL
;
A
#
# COMPACT_ATOMS: atom_id res chain seq x y z
N MET A 1 -5.95 1.45 -7.07
CA MET A 1 -7.43 1.49 -6.97
C MET A 1 -7.76 2.21 -5.68
N PRO A 2 -8.77 3.09 -5.64
CA PRO A 2 -9.18 3.71 -4.40
C PRO A 2 -9.61 2.64 -3.40
N MET A 3 -9.27 2.85 -2.13
CA MET A 3 -9.60 1.93 -1.04
C MET A 3 -11.13 1.89 -0.87
N LYS A 4 -11.73 0.70 -0.95
CA LYS A 4 -13.16 0.50 -0.67
C LYS A 4 -13.39 0.49 0.85
N ARG A 5 -13.58 1.66 1.47
CA ARG A 5 -13.58 1.84 2.94
C ARG A 5 -14.59 0.94 3.68
N HIS A 6 -15.73 0.61 3.08
CA HIS A 6 -16.74 -0.27 3.68
C HIS A 6 -16.30 -1.72 3.85
N LEU A 7 -15.25 -2.19 3.15
CA LEU A 7 -14.69 -3.53 3.33
C LEU A 7 -13.79 -3.64 4.58
N TYR A 8 -13.44 -2.49 5.18
CA TYR A 8 -12.55 -2.40 6.32
C TYR A 8 -13.37 -2.15 7.59
N PRO A 9 -12.89 -2.59 8.77
CA PRO A 9 -13.55 -2.27 10.02
C PRO A 9 -13.56 -0.75 10.29
N LYS A 10 -14.51 -0.30 11.12
CA LYS A 10 -14.65 1.12 11.48
C LYS A 10 -13.35 1.69 12.08
N ASN A 11 -12.68 0.92 12.92
CA ASN A 11 -11.42 1.28 13.60
C ASN A 11 -10.15 1.04 12.78
N TRP A 12 -10.25 0.82 11.46
CA TRP A 12 -9.09 0.58 10.59
C TRP A 12 -7.98 1.64 10.74
N ASP A 13 -8.33 2.92 10.85
CA ASP A 13 -7.32 3.99 10.94
C ASP A 13 -6.47 3.85 12.22
N THR A 14 -7.08 3.40 13.33
CA THR A 14 -6.39 3.07 14.58
C THR A 14 -5.47 1.86 14.38
N ILE A 15 -5.98 0.78 13.79
CA ILE A 15 -5.19 -0.44 13.51
C ILE A 15 -3.97 -0.08 12.64
N ALA A 16 -4.20 0.60 11.52
CA ALA A 16 -3.16 0.99 10.59
C ALA A 16 -2.12 1.91 11.25
N THR A 17 -2.55 2.81 12.12
CA THR A 17 -1.65 3.69 12.90
C THR A 17 -0.78 2.88 13.84
N ILE A 18 -1.35 1.93 14.60
CA ILE A 18 -0.60 1.04 15.49
C ILE A 18 0.46 0.25 14.72
N ILE A 19 0.09 -0.35 13.58
CA ILE A 19 1.04 -1.10 12.73
C ILE A 19 2.20 -0.23 12.26
N LYS A 20 1.94 1.03 11.87
CA LYS A 20 2.99 1.96 11.43
C LYS A 20 3.92 2.37 12.57
N TYR A 21 3.39 2.59 13.78
CA TYR A 21 4.20 2.89 14.96
C TYR A 21 5.06 1.69 15.39
N MET A 22 4.52 0.48 15.35
CA MET A 22 5.29 -0.73 15.65
C MET A 22 6.42 -0.98 14.66
N ALA A 23 6.24 -0.55 13.40
CA ALA A 23 7.27 -0.60 12.38
C ALA A 23 8.24 0.59 12.46
N ASP A 24 8.15 1.42 13.50
CA ASP A 24 8.91 2.67 13.66
C ASP A 24 8.85 3.58 12.44
N TRP A 25 7.72 3.59 11.73
CA TRP A 25 7.57 4.31 10.46
C TRP A 25 8.55 3.89 9.35
N HIS A 26 9.11 2.68 9.44
CA HIS A 26 9.92 2.06 8.41
C HIS A 26 9.14 0.98 7.65
N CYS A 27 9.45 0.84 6.36
CA CYS A 27 8.95 -0.28 5.56
C CYS A 27 9.52 -1.60 6.09
N THR A 28 8.68 -2.51 6.57
CA THR A 28 9.12 -3.80 7.14
C THR A 28 9.69 -4.78 6.10
N LYS A 29 9.64 -4.44 4.81
CA LYS A 29 10.24 -5.23 3.73
C LYS A 29 11.61 -4.73 3.29
N CYS A 30 11.80 -3.43 3.14
CA CYS A 30 13.04 -2.87 2.58
C CYS A 30 13.78 -1.92 3.52
N GLY A 31 13.26 -1.68 4.72
CA GLY A 31 13.83 -0.78 5.72
C GLY A 31 13.71 0.70 5.39
N ARG A 32 13.01 1.08 4.30
CA ARG A 32 12.90 2.50 3.92
C ARG A 32 12.17 3.30 5.00
N PRO A 33 12.77 4.36 5.58
CA PRO A 33 12.07 5.29 6.46
C PRO A 33 10.97 6.00 5.67
N CYS A 34 9.82 6.19 6.28
CA CYS A 34 8.69 6.91 5.69
C CYS A 34 8.29 8.05 6.61
N ARG A 35 7.75 9.11 6.02
CA ARG A 35 7.43 10.35 6.75
C ARG A 35 6.31 10.12 7.75
N ARG A 36 6.51 10.60 8.98
CA ARG A 36 5.53 10.55 10.07
C ARG A 36 4.38 11.56 9.86
N PRO A 37 3.23 11.38 10.54
CA PRO A 37 2.18 12.38 10.54
C PRO A 37 2.73 13.65 11.18
N ARG A 38 2.29 14.82 10.67
CA ARG A 38 2.69 16.16 11.16
C ARG A 38 4.17 16.53 10.94
N GLN A 39 5.02 15.62 10.46
CA GLN A 39 6.38 15.95 10.02
C GLN A 39 6.31 16.66 8.66
N THR A 40 6.96 17.81 8.54
CA THR A 40 7.11 18.51 7.27
C THR A 40 8.01 17.72 6.32
N TRP A 41 7.99 18.06 5.03
CA TRP A 41 8.89 17.42 4.06
C TRP A 41 10.36 17.76 4.32
N ASP A 42 10.63 19.01 4.70
CA ASP A 42 11.98 19.51 4.98
C ASP A 42 12.61 18.83 6.21
N GLU A 43 11.88 18.75 7.33
CA GLU A 43 12.33 18.04 8.53
C GLU A 43 12.64 16.56 8.23
N PHE A 44 11.80 15.91 7.42
CA PHE A 44 12.01 14.53 7.02
C PHE A 44 13.28 14.37 6.17
N CYS A 45 13.47 15.23 5.16
CA CYS A 45 14.65 15.19 4.29
C CYS A 45 15.94 15.49 5.07
N SER A 46 15.89 16.46 5.97
CA SER A 46 17.00 16.80 6.87
C SER A 46 17.39 15.62 7.76
N GLY A 47 16.40 14.88 8.29
CA GLY A 47 16.66 13.63 9.03
C GLY A 47 17.37 12.57 8.19
N LEU A 48 16.89 12.32 6.96
CA LEU A 48 17.56 11.38 6.05
C LEU A 48 19.00 11.78 5.71
N LEU A 49 19.24 13.08 5.53
CA LEU A 49 20.56 13.61 5.23
C LEU A 49 21.51 13.45 6.43
N HIS A 50 21.04 13.81 7.63
CA HIS A 50 21.80 13.71 8.88
C HIS A 50 22.21 12.25 9.17
N GLU A 51 21.31 11.30 8.94
CA GLU A 51 21.56 9.87 9.10
C GLU A 51 22.37 9.26 7.93
N GLN A 52 22.78 10.06 6.94
CA GLN A 52 23.45 9.60 5.70
C GLN A 52 22.69 8.45 5.03
N SER A 53 21.37 8.53 5.11
CA SER A 53 20.47 7.50 4.64
C SER A 53 20.60 7.31 3.13
N LYS A 54 20.74 6.06 2.66
CA LYS A 54 20.83 5.77 1.21
C LYS A 54 19.62 6.26 0.39
N TRP A 55 18.50 6.55 1.06
CA TRP A 55 17.28 7.06 0.43
C TRP A 55 17.26 8.58 0.25
N CYS A 56 18.29 9.31 0.72
CA CYS A 56 18.40 10.76 0.53
C CYS A 56 18.34 11.18 -0.95
N LYS A 57 18.80 10.31 -1.86
CA LYS A 57 18.80 10.52 -3.31
C LYS A 57 17.43 10.38 -3.98
N GLU A 58 16.41 9.92 -3.25
CA GLU A 58 15.05 9.71 -3.77
C GLU A 58 14.04 10.79 -3.30
N THR A 59 14.50 11.80 -2.55
CA THR A 59 13.65 12.85 -1.95
C THR A 59 12.96 13.75 -2.97
N ASP A 60 13.36 13.70 -4.24
CA ASP A 60 12.63 14.30 -5.36
C ASP A 60 11.25 13.66 -5.59
N LYS A 61 11.00 12.48 -5.02
CA LYS A 61 9.76 11.70 -5.16
C LYS A 61 9.09 11.48 -3.80
N PRO A 62 8.46 12.50 -3.19
CA PRO A 62 7.89 12.42 -1.84
C PRO A 62 6.87 11.29 -1.68
N GLY A 63 6.13 10.96 -2.75
CA GLY A 63 5.19 9.84 -2.78
C GLY A 63 5.82 8.47 -2.49
N ARG A 64 7.15 8.30 -2.56
CA ARG A 64 7.85 7.04 -2.21
C ARG A 64 8.04 6.85 -0.70
N PHE A 65 7.77 7.88 0.10
CA PHE A 65 8.00 7.93 1.54
C PHE A 65 6.69 7.96 2.35
N VAL A 66 5.62 7.42 1.78
CA VAL A 66 4.33 7.24 2.46
C VAL A 66 4.22 5.81 2.98
N LEU A 67 4.11 5.63 4.30
CA LEU A 67 3.91 4.30 4.86
C LEU A 67 2.44 3.89 4.79
N THR A 68 2.20 2.73 4.20
CA THR A 68 0.88 2.12 4.05
C THR A 68 0.85 0.77 4.77
N VAL A 69 -0.34 0.22 5.02
CA VAL A 69 -0.49 -1.12 5.59
C VAL A 69 -1.13 -2.01 4.52
N ALA A 70 -0.50 -3.16 4.28
CA ALA A 70 -0.96 -4.16 3.33
C ALA A 70 -1.46 -5.40 4.08
N HIS A 71 -2.58 -5.95 3.62
CA HIS A 71 -3.06 -7.29 3.98
C HIS A 71 -2.31 -8.33 3.14
N LEU A 72 -1.67 -9.31 3.79
CA LEU A 72 -0.86 -10.31 3.11
C LEU A 72 -1.72 -11.26 2.25
N ASP A 73 -2.92 -11.55 2.73
CA ASP A 73 -3.94 -12.35 2.05
C ASP A 73 -4.86 -11.55 1.11
N GLN A 74 -4.65 -10.23 0.96
CA GLN A 74 -5.49 -9.33 0.17
C GLN A 74 -6.95 -9.22 0.66
N ASN A 75 -7.26 -9.66 1.89
CA ASN A 75 -8.58 -9.57 2.49
C ASN A 75 -8.65 -8.42 3.53
N PRO A 76 -9.32 -7.28 3.21
CA PRO A 76 -9.47 -6.17 4.14
C PRO A 76 -10.15 -6.49 5.48
N GLY A 77 -10.90 -7.60 5.54
CA GLY A 77 -11.56 -8.07 6.76
C GLY A 77 -10.63 -8.80 7.72
N ASN A 78 -9.50 -9.36 7.24
CA ASN A 78 -8.57 -10.11 8.08
C ASN A 78 -7.52 -9.19 8.71
N ASN A 79 -7.83 -8.65 9.88
CA ASN A 79 -7.00 -7.66 10.57
C ASN A 79 -6.07 -8.28 11.64
N ASN A 80 -5.85 -9.59 11.58
CA ASN A 80 -4.86 -10.27 12.41
C ASN A 80 -3.48 -9.64 12.20
N ARG A 81 -2.76 -9.39 13.30
CA ARG A 81 -1.47 -8.69 13.28
C ARG A 81 -0.48 -9.30 12.28
N GLU A 82 -0.39 -10.62 12.25
CA GLU A 82 0.51 -11.37 11.37
C GLU A 82 0.15 -11.23 9.88
N ASN A 83 -1.11 -10.91 9.58
CA ASN A 83 -1.59 -10.66 8.22
C ASN A 83 -1.33 -9.23 7.75
N LEU A 84 -0.79 -8.34 8.59
CA LEU A 84 -0.59 -6.93 8.27
C LEU A 84 0.91 -6.61 8.15
N LYS A 85 1.29 -5.89 7.09
CA LYS A 85 2.65 -5.33 6.96
C LYS A 85 2.65 -3.85 6.65
N ALA A 86 3.51 -3.10 7.33
CA ALA A 86 3.79 -1.70 7.00
C ALA A 86 4.76 -1.63 5.81
N LEU A 87 4.28 -1.18 4.64
CA LEU A 87 5.03 -1.16 3.39
C LEU A 87 5.10 0.23 2.79
N CYS A 88 6.27 0.58 2.24
CA CYS A 88 6.40 1.74 1.36
C CYS A 88 5.67 1.48 0.02
N PRO A 89 5.36 2.51 -0.78
CA PRO A 89 4.50 2.34 -1.95
C PRO A 89 5.14 1.48 -3.03
N THR A 90 6.48 1.47 -3.15
CA THR A 90 7.19 0.56 -4.05
C THR A 90 6.99 -0.91 -3.65
N CYS A 91 7.13 -1.22 -2.36
CA CYS A 91 6.98 -2.58 -1.84
C CYS A 91 5.52 -3.04 -1.87
N HIS A 92 4.58 -2.16 -1.50
CA HIS A 92 3.16 -2.45 -1.52
C HIS A 92 2.66 -2.71 -2.94
N ASN A 93 3.02 -1.85 -3.91
CA ASN A 93 2.64 -2.08 -5.32
C ASN A 93 3.17 -3.40 -5.87
N ARG A 94 4.36 -3.83 -5.46
CA ARG A 94 4.92 -5.13 -5.85
C ARG A 94 4.14 -6.29 -5.23
N HIS A 95 3.74 -6.17 -3.97
CA HIS A 95 2.86 -7.15 -3.29
C HIS A 95 1.53 -7.30 -4.03
N ASP A 96 0.88 -6.18 -4.36
CA ASP A 96 -0.44 -6.17 -4.98
C ASP A 96 -0.41 -6.45 -6.50
N ALA A 97 0.76 -6.60 -7.12
CA ALA A 97 0.87 -6.69 -8.57
C ALA A 97 0.03 -7.83 -9.16
N LYS A 98 0.07 -9.02 -8.54
CA LYS A 98 -0.70 -10.19 -8.97
C LYS A 98 -2.21 -9.97 -8.81
N ALA A 99 -2.65 -9.54 -7.62
CA ALA A 99 -4.05 -9.26 -7.34
C ALA A 99 -4.61 -8.17 -8.28
N ARG A 100 -3.83 -7.13 -8.58
CA ARG A 100 -4.22 -6.09 -9.54
C ARG A 100 -4.33 -6.61 -10.97
N ALA A 101 -3.50 -7.56 -11.39
CA ALA A 101 -3.60 -8.17 -12.70
C ALA A 101 -4.91 -8.97 -12.83
N VAL A 102 -5.24 -9.79 -11.82
CA VAL A 102 -6.49 -10.56 -11.77
C VAL A 102 -7.72 -9.65 -11.72
N ASN A 103 -7.72 -8.63 -10.86
CA ASN A 103 -8.83 -7.69 -10.80
C ASN A 103 -9.02 -6.92 -12.11
N ARG A 104 -7.93 -6.60 -12.82
CA ARG A 104 -8.00 -5.95 -14.13
C ARG A 104 -8.61 -6.87 -15.18
N SER A 105 -8.25 -8.15 -15.22
CA SER A 105 -8.85 -9.10 -16.16
C SER A 105 -10.33 -9.29 -15.87
N HIS A 106 -10.71 -9.48 -14.60
CA HIS A 106 -12.11 -9.60 -14.19
C HIS A 106 -12.92 -8.34 -14.54
N THR A 107 -12.42 -7.15 -14.18
CA THR A 107 -13.09 -5.88 -14.52
C THR A 107 -13.25 -5.70 -16.02
N ARG A 108 -12.26 -6.13 -16.82
CA ARG A 108 -12.36 -6.09 -18.28
C ARG A 108 -13.44 -7.04 -18.80
N VAL A 109 -13.55 -8.25 -18.26
CA VAL A 109 -14.60 -9.21 -18.63
C VAL A 109 -15.98 -8.62 -18.33
N VAL A 110 -16.22 -8.16 -17.10
CA VAL A 110 -17.51 -7.56 -16.70
C VAL A 110 -17.88 -6.38 -17.60
N LYS A 111 -16.93 -5.49 -17.91
CA LYS A 111 -17.19 -4.36 -18.82
C LYS A 111 -17.55 -4.77 -20.24
N LEU A 112 -16.99 -5.87 -20.74
CA LEU A 112 -17.33 -6.39 -22.07
C LEU A 112 -18.74 -6.99 -22.05
N GLU A 113 -19.07 -7.75 -21.00
CA GLU A 113 -20.41 -8.31 -20.78
C GLU A 113 -21.47 -7.20 -20.65
N ASP A 114 -21.22 -6.17 -19.83
CA ASP A 114 -22.09 -5.00 -19.66
C ASP A 114 -22.27 -4.22 -20.98
N ALA A 115 -21.25 -4.21 -21.84
CA ALA A 115 -21.31 -3.60 -23.17
C ALA A 115 -21.99 -4.50 -24.22
N GLY A 116 -22.60 -5.62 -23.81
CA GLY A 116 -23.26 -6.57 -24.70
C GLY A 116 -22.30 -7.42 -25.54
N GLN A 117 -21.00 -7.36 -25.26
CA GLN A 117 -19.98 -8.18 -25.91
C GLN A 117 -19.85 -9.50 -25.14
N LEU A 118 -20.88 -10.36 -25.24
CA LEU A 118 -20.84 -11.73 -24.71
C LEU A 118 -19.63 -12.47 -25.31
N ARG A 119 -18.82 -13.10 -24.47
CA ARG A 119 -17.83 -14.06 -24.95
C ARG A 119 -18.58 -15.27 -25.50
N LEU A 120 -18.73 -15.34 -26.82
CA LEU A 120 -19.03 -16.58 -27.51
C LEU A 120 -17.79 -17.47 -27.44
N GLY A 121 -17.79 -18.49 -26.58
CA GLY A 121 -16.88 -19.63 -26.72
C GLY A 121 -16.22 -20.14 -25.45
N GLY A 122 -16.58 -21.37 -25.08
CA GLY A 122 -15.86 -22.23 -24.15
C GLY A 122 -16.64 -23.50 -23.84
N LEU A 123 -16.66 -24.45 -24.79
CA LEU A 123 -16.87 -25.89 -24.51
C LEU A 123 -15.75 -26.40 -23.60
#